data_AF-A0A6H1WWS9-F1
#
_entry.id   AF-A0A6H1WWS9-F1
#
_cell.length_a   1.000
_cell.length_b   1.000
_cell.length_c   1.000
_cell.angle_alpha   90.00
_cell.angle_beta   90.00
_cell.angle_gamma   90.00
#
_symmetry.space_group_name_H-M   'P 1'
#
loop_
_entity.id
_entity.type
_entity.pdbx_description
1 polymer ?
#
loop_
_entity_poly.entity_id
_entity_poly.type
_entity_poly.pdbx_seq_one_letter_code
_entity_poly.pdbx_strand_id
1 'polypeptide(L)'
;MITSFLTPGFSINGLWSFLIAAVVISGLDYLAESLMGVDASPFGKGIKEFIIEAIIIYLARYLVPNMGITIIGAVLAAVVIGILDAVFPARAM
;
A
#
# COMPACT_ATOMS: atom_id res chain seq x y z
N MET A 1 -1.29 18.29 7.44
CA MET A 1 -0.63 18.62 8.72
C MET A 1 -1.14 17.77 9.89
N ILE A 2 -2.43 17.37 9.95
CA ILE A 2 -2.92 16.39 10.94
C ILE A 2 -2.58 14.94 10.55
N THR A 3 -2.70 14.59 9.27
CA THR A 3 -2.38 13.24 8.75
C THR A 3 -0.91 12.86 8.89
N SER A 4 -0.01 13.85 8.85
CA SER A 4 1.44 13.68 9.00
C SER A 4 1.85 13.11 10.37
N PHE A 5 0.98 13.25 11.38
CA PHE A 5 1.19 12.67 12.71
C PHE A 5 0.99 11.15 12.70
N LEU A 6 0.08 10.65 11.87
CA LEU A 6 -0.23 9.22 11.76
C LEU A 6 0.69 8.50 10.76
N THR A 7 1.27 9.22 9.80
CA THR A 7 2.20 8.68 8.80
C THR A 7 3.52 9.47 8.75
N PRO A 8 4.32 9.44 9.83
CA PRO A 8 5.61 10.10 9.86
C PRO A 8 6.52 9.61 8.73
N GLY A 9 7.08 10.56 7.99
CA GLY A 9 7.94 10.27 6.85
C GLY A 9 7.20 9.87 5.58
N PHE A 10 5.88 10.04 5.49
CA PHE A 10 5.12 10.01 4.23
C PHE A 10 4.83 11.44 3.75
N SER A 11 5.17 11.73 2.50
CA SER A 11 4.91 13.02 1.85
C SER A 11 4.61 12.80 0.37
N ILE A 12 3.55 13.42 -0.12
CA ILE A 12 3.25 13.50 -1.55
C ILE A 12 2.85 14.95 -1.83
N ASN A 13 3.50 15.56 -2.82
CA ASN A 13 3.22 16.93 -3.22
C ASN A 13 2.58 16.97 -4.61
N GLY A 14 1.42 17.62 -4.70
CA GLY A 14 0.68 17.84 -5.95
C GLY A 14 -0.38 16.79 -6.24
N LEU A 15 -1.53 17.23 -6.77
CA LEU A 15 -2.68 16.38 -7.10
C LEU A 15 -2.32 15.26 -8.08
N TRP A 16 -1.52 15.58 -9.10
CA TRP A 16 -1.07 14.62 -10.10
C TRP A 16 -0.24 13.49 -9.50
N SER A 17 0.62 13.80 -8.54
CA SER A 17 1.43 12.80 -7.83
C SER A 17 0.53 11.83 -7.04
N PHE A 18 -0.56 12.31 -6.43
CA PHE A 18 -1.53 11.43 -5.76
C PHE A 18 -2.26 10.50 -6.74
N LEU A 19 -2.67 11.02 -7.90
CA LEU A 19 -3.33 10.19 -8.93
C LEU A 19 -2.38 9.11 -9.46
N ILE A 20 -1.13 9.48 -9.74
CA ILE A 20 -0.11 8.54 -10.18
C ILE A 20 0.18 7.50 -9.09
N ALA A 21 0.27 7.92 -7.82
CA ALA A 21 0.46 7.00 -6.70
C ALA A 21 -0.65 5.96 -6.61
N ALA A 22 -1.92 6.37 -6.73
CA ALA A 22 -3.05 5.45 -6.70
C ALA A 22 -2.95 4.42 -7.84
N VAL A 23 -2.69 4.86 -9.07
CA VAL A 23 -2.56 3.95 -10.22
C VAL A 23 -1.37 3.00 -10.07
N VAL A 24 -0.22 3.50 -9.61
CA VAL A 24 0.99 2.70 -9.43
C VAL A 24 0.80 1.66 -8.33
N ILE A 25 0.28 2.05 -7.17
CA ILE A 25 0.07 1.16 -6.02
C ILE A 25 -0.94 0.07 -6.40
N SER A 26 -2.12 0.45 -6.90
CA SER A 26 -3.14 -0.53 -7.30
C SER A 26 -2.67 -1.43 -8.45
N GLY A 27 -1.87 -0.92 -9.39
CA GLY A 27 -1.30 -1.74 -10.47
C GLY A 27 -0.27 -2.75 -9.97
N LEU A 28 0.59 -2.34 -9.02
CA LEU A 28 1.56 -3.23 -8.38
C LEU A 28 0.87 -4.27 -7.51
N ASP A 29 -0.20 -3.88 -6.81
CA ASP A 29 -0.96 -4.78 -5.95
C ASP A 29 -1.66 -5.86 -6.76
N TYR A 30 -2.38 -5.47 -7.83
CA TYR A 30 -2.95 -6.42 -8.79
C TYR A 30 -1.90 -7.39 -9.37
N LEU A 31 -0.71 -6.88 -9.71
CA LEU A 31 0.37 -7.73 -10.20
C LEU A 31 0.86 -8.70 -9.11
N ALA A 32 1.03 -8.24 -7.88
CA ALA A 32 1.45 -9.09 -6.77
C ALA A 32 0.41 -10.18 -6.48
N GLU A 33 -0.88 -9.84 -6.41
CA GLU A 33 -1.97 -10.80 -6.24
C GLU A 33 -1.97 -11.86 -7.35
N SER A 34 -1.78 -11.44 -8.61
CA SER A 34 -1.76 -12.34 -9.76
C SER A 34 -0.64 -13.37 -9.70
N LEU A 35 0.49 -13.01 -9.09
CA LEU A 35 1.66 -13.88 -8.93
C LEU A 35 1.52 -14.84 -7.74
N MET A 36 0.68 -14.53 -6.76
CA MET A 36 0.68 -15.25 -5.48
C MET A 36 -0.05 -16.58 -5.47
N GLY A 37 -0.92 -16.85 -6.44
CA GLY A 37 -1.62 -18.14 -6.54
C GLY A 37 -2.58 -18.42 -5.37
N VAL A 38 -3.66 -19.15 -5.65
CA VAL A 38 -4.90 -19.14 -4.85
C VAL A 38 -4.84 -19.90 -3.51
N ASP A 39 -3.70 -20.48 -3.10
CA ASP A 39 -3.65 -21.45 -1.98
C ASP A 39 -2.94 -20.94 -0.71
N ALA A 40 -3.34 -19.78 -0.20
CA ALA A 40 -2.94 -19.35 1.14
C ALA A 40 -4.09 -19.58 2.14
N SER A 41 -3.82 -20.26 3.26
CA SER A 41 -4.78 -20.34 4.36
C SER A 41 -5.18 -18.92 4.82
N PRO A 42 -6.43 -18.70 5.29
CA PRO A 42 -6.92 -17.36 5.61
C PRO A 42 -6.02 -16.58 6.58
N PHE A 43 -5.40 -17.30 7.52
CA PHE A 43 -4.50 -16.73 8.52
C PHE A 43 -3.13 -16.34 7.93
N GLY A 44 -2.62 -17.09 6.95
CA GLY A 44 -1.39 -16.79 6.23
C GLY A 44 -1.56 -15.71 5.16
N LYS A 45 -2.78 -15.52 4.65
CA LYS A 45 -3.10 -14.54 3.62
C LYS A 45 -2.90 -13.10 4.13
N GLY A 46 -3.45 -12.76 5.30
CA GLY A 46 -3.36 -11.40 5.84
C GLY A 46 -1.95 -10.94 6.19
N ILE A 47 -1.11 -11.81 6.77
CA ILE A 47 0.31 -11.45 7.06
C ILE A 47 1.09 -11.30 5.75
N LYS A 48 0.82 -12.15 4.75
CA LYS A 48 1.48 -12.07 3.45
C LYS A 48 1.11 -10.77 2.75
N GLU A 49 -0.19 -10.44 2.69
CA GLU A 49 -0.69 -9.18 2.12
C GLU A 49 -0.08 -7.96 2.81
N PHE A 50 0.00 -7.95 4.13
CA PHE A 50 0.65 -6.87 4.88
C PHE A 50 2.11 -6.63 4.45
N ILE A 51 2.89 -7.70 4.28
CA ILE A 51 4.30 -7.59 3.88
C ILE A 51 4.41 -7.10 2.43
N ILE A 52 3.57 -7.61 1.54
CA ILE A 52 3.52 -7.17 0.14
C ILE A 52 3.20 -5.69 0.07
N GLU A 53 2.16 -5.24 0.76
CA GLU A 53 1.73 -3.84 0.76
C GLU A 53 2.87 -2.92 1.22
N ALA A 54 3.56 -3.29 2.30
CA ALA A 54 4.72 -2.52 2.77
C ALA A 54 5.82 -2.41 1.69
N ILE A 55 6.05 -3.48 0.93
CA ILE A 55 7.00 -3.50 -0.19
C ILE A 55 6.50 -2.62 -1.33
N ILE A 56 5.24 -2.77 -1.74
CA ILE A 56 4.63 -2.03 -2.84
C ILE A 56 4.68 -0.53 -2.57
N ILE A 57 4.22 -0.09 -1.39
CA ILE A 57 4.21 1.32 -1.02
C ILE A 57 5.64 1.88 -0.99
N TYR A 58 6.59 1.11 -0.46
CA TYR A 58 7.99 1.54 -0.43
C TYR A 58 8.59 1.64 -1.83
N LEU A 59 8.25 0.72 -2.74
CA LEU A 59 8.70 0.75 -4.13
C LEU A 59 8.02 1.86 -4.94
N ALA A 60 6.76 2.17 -4.65
CA ALA A 60 5.99 3.21 -5.32
C ALA A 60 6.68 4.58 -5.25
N ARG A 61 7.44 4.86 -4.19
CA ARG A 61 8.22 6.11 -4.07
C ARG A 61 9.23 6.35 -5.19
N TYR A 62 9.69 5.29 -5.86
CA TYR A 62 10.63 5.38 -6.97
C TYR A 62 9.92 5.60 -8.32
N LEU A 63 8.65 5.21 -8.40
CA LEU A 63 7.83 5.30 -9.60
C LEU A 63 7.00 6.60 -9.63
N VAL A 64 6.64 7.10 -8.44
CA VAL A 64 5.78 8.28 -8.28
C VAL A 64 6.63 9.54 -8.07
N PRO A 65 6.49 10.56 -8.94
CA PRO A 65 7.20 11.81 -8.76
C PRO A 65 6.71 12.55 -7.52
N ASN A 66 7.62 13.25 -6.83
CA ASN A 66 7.31 14.04 -5.62
C ASN A 66 6.70 13.23 -4.46
N MET A 67 6.92 11.91 -4.44
CA MET A 67 6.56 11.01 -3.33
C MET A 67 7.80 10.69 -2.50
N GLY A 68 7.78 11.07 -1.23
CA GLY A 68 8.78 10.69 -0.24
C GLY A 68 8.15 9.77 0.80
N ILE A 69 8.70 8.56 0.95
CA ILE A 69 8.30 7.65 2.02
C ILE A 69 9.52 7.00 2.69
N THR A 70 9.49 6.93 4.02
CA THR A 70 10.46 6.17 4.83
C THR A 70 10.04 4.72 4.99
N ILE A 71 10.95 3.85 5.43
CA ILE A 71 10.62 2.45 5.75
C ILE A 71 9.51 2.38 6.81
N ILE A 72 9.63 3.20 7.87
CA ILE A 72 8.62 3.26 8.93
C ILE A 72 7.27 3.74 8.37
N GLY A 73 7.30 4.77 7.51
CA GLY A 73 6.09 5.27 6.85
C GLY A 73 5.41 4.22 5.98
N ALA A 74 6.18 3.39 5.26
CA ALA A 74 5.65 2.31 4.43
C ALA A 74 4.99 1.21 5.27
N VAL A 75 5.62 0.83 6.39
CA VAL A 75 5.05 -0.15 7.33
C VAL A 75 3.75 0.38 7.94
N LEU A 76 3.73 1.64 8.38
CA LEU A 76 2.52 2.26 8.93
C LEU A 76 1.40 2.37 7.89
N ALA A 77 1.73 2.74 6.65
CA ALA A 77 0.77 2.77 5.56
C ALA A 77 0.21 1.38 5.25
N ALA A 78 1.04 0.33 5.23
CA ALA A 78 0.60 -1.05 5.06
C ALA A 78 -0.32 -1.53 6.20
N VAL A 79 -0.11 -1.06 7.44
CA VAL A 79 -1.03 -1.36 8.55
C VAL A 79 -2.40 -0.75 8.27
N VAL A 80 -2.42 0.51 7.82
CA VAL A 80 -3.67 1.20 7.49
C VAL A 80 -4.38 0.50 6.33
N ILE A 81 -3.68 0.18 5.24
CA ILE A 81 -4.27 -0.52 4.09
C ILE A 81 -4.79 -1.90 4.51
N GLY A 82 -4.01 -2.71 5.23
CA GLY A 82 -4.45 -4.02 5.69
C GLY A 82 -5.68 -3.97 6.62
N ILE A 83 -5.82 -2.91 7.44
CA ILE A 83 -7.05 -2.68 8.20
C ILE A 83 -8.20 -2.28 7.27
N LEU A 84 -7.95 -1.39 6.30
CA LEU A 84 -8.96 -0.97 5.33
C LEU A 84 -9.48 -2.16 4.51
N ASP A 85 -8.63 -3.08 4.07
CA ASP A 85 -9.04 -4.27 3.31
C ASP A 85 -9.81 -5.27 4.18
N ALA A 86 -9.47 -5.38 5.47
CA ALA A 86 -10.23 -6.20 6.41
C ALA A 86 -11.65 -5.63 6.67
N VAL A 87 -11.79 -4.31 6.67
CA VAL A 87 -13.07 -3.60 6.87
C VAL A 87 -13.89 -3.53 5.57
N PHE A 88 -13.23 -3.28 4.46
CA PHE A 88 -13.78 -3.19 3.11
C PHE A 88 -13.15 -4.28 2.23
N PRO A 89 -13.51 -5.56 2.43
CA PRO A 89 -12.96 -6.62 1.62
C PRO A 89 -13.34 -6.35 0.16
N ALA A 90 -12.35 -6.02 -0.67
CA ALA A 90 -12.50 -5.74 -2.09
C ALA A 90 -13.20 -6.89 -2.85
N ARG A 91 -13.16 -8.11 -2.27
CA ARG A 91 -13.87 -9.32 -2.72
C ARG A 91 -15.41 -9.27 -2.58
N ALA A 92 -15.99 -8.23 -2.00
CA ALA A 92 -17.45 -8.04 -1.91
C ALA A 92 -18.04 -7.22 -3.08
N MET A 93 -17.23 -6.86 -4.09
CA MET A 93 -17.65 -6.25 -5.34
C MET A 93 -17.36 -7.15 -6.53
#